data_AF-A0A0A9GRP0-F1
#
_entry.id   AF-A0A0A9GRP0-F1
#
_cell.length_a   1.000
_cell.length_b   1.000
_cell.length_c   1.000
_cell.angle_alpha   90.00
_cell.angle_beta   90.00
_cell.angle_gamma   90.00
#
_symmetry.space_group_name_H-M   'P 1'
#
loop_
_entity.id
_entity.type
_entity.pdbx_description
1 polymer ?
#
loop_
_entity_poly.entity_id
_entity_poly.type
_entity_poly.pdbx_seq_one_letter_code
_entity_poly.pdbx_strand_id
1 'polypeptide(L)'
;MGSIGFPVTRTSLSLVAPSSPTPQETLRLSVIDRVAGLRHLVRSLHVFSGAGEGGAPPAPPARTLREALGKALVDYYPMAGRFVEEEGEVRVACTAEGAWFVEAAAACSLEEVKHLDHPMLIPKEELLPEPAPDVNPLDVPLMMQVPIACIYYIYGC
;
A
#
# COMPACT_ATOMS: atom_id res chain seq x y z
N MET A 1 -20.61 24.38 10.98
CA MET A 1 -19.70 24.67 9.85
C MET A 1 -19.34 23.36 9.18
N GLY A 2 -19.75 23.13 7.93
CA GLY A 2 -19.23 21.99 7.15
C GLY A 2 -17.76 22.25 6.85
N SER A 3 -16.87 21.33 7.22
CA SER A 3 -15.50 21.38 6.75
C SER A 3 -15.54 21.22 5.23
N ILE A 4 -14.94 22.16 4.50
CA ILE A 4 -14.58 21.97 3.09
C ILE A 4 -13.48 20.91 3.13
N GLY A 5 -13.87 19.63 3.04
CA GLY A 5 -12.92 18.53 2.90
C GLY A 5 -12.35 18.56 1.49
N PHE A 6 -11.07 18.24 1.34
CA PHE A 6 -10.49 17.97 0.02
C PHE A 6 -10.74 16.50 -0.29
N PRO A 7 -11.74 16.15 -1.12
CA PRO A 7 -12.11 14.75 -1.31
C PRO A 7 -11.02 13.98 -2.05
N VAL A 8 -10.73 12.78 -1.58
CA VAL A 8 -9.87 11.82 -2.29
C VAL A 8 -10.73 10.87 -3.12
N THR A 9 -10.51 10.86 -4.44
CA THR A 9 -11.19 9.96 -5.38
C THR A 9 -10.26 8.84 -5.80
N ARG A 10 -10.66 7.59 -5.58
CA ARG A 10 -9.93 6.41 -6.08
C ARG A 10 -10.24 6.19 -7.55
N THR A 11 -9.22 6.14 -8.38
CA THR A 11 -9.34 6.09 -9.84
C THR A 11 -9.05 4.71 -10.43
N SER A 12 -8.26 3.90 -9.73
CA SER A 12 -7.92 2.53 -10.15
C SER A 12 -7.60 1.66 -8.94
N LEU A 13 -8.02 0.40 -8.99
CA LEU A 13 -7.78 -0.61 -7.97
C LEU A 13 -7.26 -1.86 -8.67
N SER A 14 -6.10 -2.36 -8.25
CA SER A 14 -5.42 -3.43 -8.98
C SER A 14 -4.40 -4.16 -8.11
N LEU A 15 -3.96 -5.32 -8.56
CA LEU A 15 -2.80 -6.02 -7.99
C LEU A 15 -1.54 -5.68 -8.78
N VAL A 16 -0.43 -5.54 -8.08
CA VAL A 16 0.92 -5.43 -8.66
C VAL A 16 1.67 -6.72 -8.37
N ALA A 17 1.80 -7.55 -9.39
CA ALA A 17 2.58 -8.79 -9.32
C ALA A 17 4.09 -8.50 -9.38
N PRO A 18 4.94 -9.42 -8.90
CA PRO A 18 6.37 -9.39 -9.14
C PRO A 18 6.69 -9.27 -10.64
N SER A 19 7.70 -8.48 -11.01
CA SER A 19 8.06 -8.25 -12.42
C SER A 19 8.76 -9.44 -13.08
N SER A 20 9.06 -10.50 -12.34
CA SER A 20 9.70 -11.72 -12.80
C SER A 20 9.25 -12.90 -11.92
N PRO A 21 9.39 -14.15 -12.40
CA PRO A 21 9.02 -15.33 -11.61
C PRO A 21 9.71 -15.35 -10.24
N THR A 22 8.96 -15.73 -9.22
CA THR A 22 9.42 -15.86 -7.83
C THR A 22 9.16 -17.28 -7.32
N PRO A 23 9.84 -17.71 -6.25
CA PRO A 23 9.57 -19.01 -5.63
C PRO A 23 8.09 -19.15 -5.25
N GLN A 24 7.48 -20.27 -5.65
CA GLN A 24 6.13 -20.63 -5.25
C GLN A 24 6.21 -21.63 -4.10
N GLU A 25 6.03 -21.12 -2.89
CA GLU A 25 6.16 -21.87 -1.64
C GLU A 25 5.23 -21.33 -0.56
N THR A 26 5.13 -22.06 0.55
CA THR A 26 4.41 -21.60 1.74
C THR A 26 5.41 -21.42 2.88
N LEU A 27 5.62 -20.18 3.29
CA LEU A 27 6.55 -19.84 4.35
C LEU A 27 5.87 -19.91 5.71
N ARG A 28 6.50 -20.60 6.65
CA ARG A 28 6.06 -20.60 8.05
C ARG A 28 6.53 -19.33 8.73
N LEU A 29 5.65 -18.74 9.53
CA LEU A 29 5.98 -17.60 10.37
C LEU A 29 6.91 -17.99 11.52
N SER A 30 7.82 -17.07 11.88
CA SER A 30 8.67 -17.27 13.04
C SER A 30 7.86 -17.19 14.33
N VAL A 31 8.45 -17.60 15.45
CA VAL A 31 7.80 -17.49 16.77
C VAL A 31 7.45 -16.04 17.11
N ILE A 32 8.26 -15.08 16.65
CA ILE A 32 8.03 -13.64 16.89
C ILE A 32 6.81 -13.20 16.08
N ASP A 33 6.73 -13.55 14.80
CA ASP A 33 5.63 -13.14 13.92
C ASP A 33 4.28 -13.74 14.36
N ARG A 34 4.30 -14.91 15.02
CA ARG A 34 3.08 -15.58 15.51
C ARG A 34 2.45 -14.96 16.76
N VAL A 35 3.05 -13.93 17.35
CA VAL A 35 2.48 -13.27 18.53
C VAL A 35 1.16 -12.62 18.13
N ALA A 36 0.04 -13.06 18.71
CA ALA A 36 -1.29 -12.61 18.32
C ALA A 36 -1.48 -11.07 18.32
N GLY A 37 -0.76 -10.34 19.19
CA GLY A 37 -0.78 -8.87 19.22
C GLY A 37 -0.10 -8.19 18.03
N LEU A 38 0.72 -8.92 17.26
CA LEU A 38 1.41 -8.40 16.07
C LEU A 38 0.58 -8.59 14.78
N ARG A 39 -0.53 -9.35 14.84
CA ARG A 39 -1.46 -9.53 13.72
C ARG A 39 -2.45 -8.37 13.58
N HIS A 40 -1.93 -7.23 13.15
CA HIS A 40 -2.72 -6.03 12.88
C HIS A 40 -2.14 -5.26 11.70
N LEU A 41 -2.95 -4.42 11.07
CA LEU A 41 -2.49 -3.55 9.99
C LEU A 41 -1.63 -2.42 10.56
N VAL A 42 -0.33 -2.43 10.24
CA VAL A 42 0.53 -1.26 10.43
C VAL A 42 0.16 -0.22 9.38
N ARG A 43 0.06 1.06 9.75
CA ARG A 43 -0.28 2.16 8.82
C ARG A 43 0.84 3.19 8.85
N SER A 44 1.37 3.54 7.68
CA SER A 44 2.38 4.57 7.51
C SER A 44 1.97 5.56 6.42
N LEU A 45 2.25 6.84 6.62
CA LEU A 45 1.99 7.92 5.67
C LEU A 45 3.32 8.57 5.31
N HIS A 46 3.66 8.60 4.02
CA HIS A 46 4.90 9.21 3.52
C HIS A 46 4.59 10.32 2.52
N VAL A 47 4.81 11.58 2.91
CA VAL A 47 4.53 12.77 2.09
C VAL A 47 5.81 13.25 1.41
N PHE A 48 5.74 13.40 0.08
CA PHE A 48 6.87 13.88 -0.73
C PHE A 48 6.47 15.18 -1.42
N SER A 49 7.27 16.24 -1.28
CA SER A 49 7.07 17.48 -2.03
C SER A 49 7.29 17.24 -3.52
N GLY A 50 6.36 17.72 -4.36
CA GLY A 50 6.48 17.67 -5.81
C GLY A 50 7.47 18.72 -6.32
N ALA A 51 8.76 18.42 -6.32
CA ALA A 51 9.75 19.24 -7.02
C ALA A 51 10.96 18.38 -7.44
N GLY A 52 11.01 18.02 -8.72
CA GLY A 52 12.27 17.71 -9.38
C GLY A 52 12.83 19.01 -9.97
N GLU A 53 14.03 19.41 -9.54
CA GLU A 53 14.82 20.39 -10.29
C GLU A 53 15.13 19.78 -11.67
N GLY A 54 14.50 20.29 -12.73
CA GLY A 54 14.86 19.92 -14.10
C GLY A 54 13.69 19.51 -15.00
N GLY A 55 12.89 20.49 -15.42
CA GLY A 55 12.36 20.71 -16.78
C GLY A 55 11.60 19.63 -17.56
N ALA A 56 11.63 18.36 -17.19
CA ALA A 56 10.88 17.29 -17.84
C ALA A 56 9.67 16.89 -16.98
N PRO A 57 8.48 16.67 -17.56
CA PRO A 57 7.36 16.12 -16.82
C PRO A 57 7.73 14.69 -16.41
N PRO A 58 7.84 14.38 -15.10
CA PRO A 58 8.06 13.00 -14.67
C PRO A 58 6.89 12.13 -15.14
N ALA A 59 7.15 10.84 -15.39
CA ALA A 59 6.07 9.87 -15.55
C ALA A 59 5.10 9.97 -14.36
N PRO A 60 3.79 9.72 -14.54
CA PRO A 60 2.84 9.79 -13.45
C PRO A 60 3.34 8.99 -12.24
N PRO A 61 3.37 9.55 -11.01
CA PRO A 61 3.96 8.88 -9.85
C PRO A 61 3.44 7.46 -9.63
N ALA A 62 2.15 7.23 -9.89
CA ALA A 62 1.53 5.92 -9.81
C ALA A 62 2.18 4.88 -10.74
N ARG A 63 2.52 5.25 -11.97
CA ARG A 63 3.18 4.35 -12.93
C ARG A 63 4.58 3.99 -12.47
N THR A 64 5.38 4.98 -12.08
CA THR A 64 6.75 4.75 -11.59
C THR A 64 6.74 3.87 -10.34
N LEU A 65 5.85 4.15 -9.38
CA LEU A 65 5.73 3.35 -8.16
C LEU A 65 5.23 1.94 -8.45
N ARG A 66 4.29 1.75 -9.37
CA ARG A 66 3.83 0.42 -9.81
C ARG A 66 4.98 -0.40 -10.40
N GLU A 67 5.75 0.18 -11.31
CA GLU A 67 6.90 -0.50 -11.93
C GLU A 67 8.01 -0.82 -10.90
N ALA A 68 8.30 0.12 -9.99
CA ALA A 68 9.26 -0.08 -8.91
C ALA A 68 8.81 -1.16 -7.91
N LEU A 69 7.53 -1.16 -7.55
CA LEU A 69 6.94 -2.15 -6.66
C LEU A 69 7.04 -3.55 -7.28
N GLY A 70 6.69 -3.71 -8.56
CA GLY A 70 6.84 -4.99 -9.26
C GLY A 70 8.28 -5.53 -9.21
N LYS A 71 9.28 -4.65 -9.38
CA LYS A 71 10.70 -5.02 -9.26
C LYS A 71 11.07 -5.42 -7.83
N ALA A 72 10.67 -4.63 -6.83
CA ALA A 72 10.93 -4.92 -5.42
C ALA A 72 10.29 -6.25 -4.98
N LEU A 73 9.10 -6.56 -5.47
CA LEU A 73 8.40 -7.82 -5.16
C LEU A 73 9.09 -9.06 -5.71
N VAL A 74 10.13 -8.95 -6.53
CA VAL A 74 10.97 -10.11 -6.89
C VAL A 74 11.81 -10.53 -5.68
N ASP A 75 12.49 -9.58 -5.05
CA ASP A 75 13.34 -9.84 -3.88
C ASP A 75 12.51 -9.99 -2.59
N TYR A 76 11.35 -9.32 -2.52
CA TYR A 76 10.41 -9.35 -1.40
C TYR A 76 9.13 -10.12 -1.74
N TYR A 77 9.27 -11.24 -2.45
CA TYR A 77 8.15 -12.05 -2.96
C TYR A 77 7.07 -12.48 -1.95
N PRO A 78 7.35 -12.67 -0.64
CA PRO A 78 6.28 -12.99 0.31
C PRO A 78 5.24 -11.86 0.41
N MET A 79 5.63 -10.61 0.12
CA MET A 79 4.73 -9.46 0.14
C MET A 79 3.70 -9.46 -1.01
N ALA A 80 3.92 -10.29 -2.03
CA ALA A 80 2.97 -10.55 -3.11
C ALA A 80 2.11 -11.81 -2.87
N GLY A 81 2.25 -12.45 -1.71
CA GLY A 81 1.49 -13.65 -1.32
C GLY A 81 0.23 -13.33 -0.52
N ARG A 82 -0.27 -14.31 0.22
CA ARG A 82 -1.40 -14.18 1.14
C ARG A 82 -1.10 -14.85 2.47
N PHE A 83 -1.55 -14.26 3.58
CA PHE A 83 -1.62 -15.00 4.83
C PHE A 83 -2.75 -16.03 4.73
N VAL A 84 -2.43 -17.26 5.08
CA VAL A 84 -3.37 -18.38 5.07
C VAL A 84 -3.25 -19.14 6.39
N GLU A 85 -4.34 -19.74 6.82
CA GLU A 85 -4.33 -20.64 7.98
C GLU A 85 -4.31 -22.08 7.50
N GLU A 86 -3.29 -22.82 7.93
CA GLU A 86 -3.10 -24.22 7.57
C GLU A 86 -2.69 -24.99 8.82
N GLU A 87 -3.42 -26.05 9.15
CA GLU A 87 -3.19 -26.89 10.35
C GLU A 87 -3.21 -26.08 11.67
N GLY A 88 -3.97 -24.99 11.72
CA GLY A 88 -4.06 -24.10 12.89
C GLY A 88 -2.87 -23.16 13.06
N GLU A 89 -1.99 -23.04 12.06
CA GLU A 89 -0.91 -22.06 12.02
C GLU A 89 -1.07 -21.10 10.84
N VAL A 90 -0.78 -19.81 11.09
CA VAL A 90 -0.71 -18.80 10.03
C VAL A 90 0.60 -18.98 9.25
N ARG A 91 0.50 -18.93 7.93
CA ARG A 91 1.60 -19.07 6.97
C ARG A 91 1.45 -18.04 5.85
N VAL A 92 2.52 -17.78 5.11
CA VAL A 92 2.45 -16.94 3.90
C VAL A 92 2.51 -17.85 2.68
N ALA A 93 1.40 -17.95 1.95
CA ALA A 93 1.38 -18.59 0.64
C ALA A 93 1.93 -17.62 -0.40
N CYS A 94 3.13 -17.90 -0.92
CA CYS A 94 3.81 -17.08 -1.92
C CYS A 94 3.30 -17.40 -3.33
N THR A 95 2.11 -16.89 -3.66
CA THR A 95 1.40 -17.18 -4.92
C THR A 95 1.74 -16.21 -6.06
N ALA A 96 2.55 -15.18 -5.80
CA ALA A 96 2.82 -14.08 -6.71
C ALA A 96 1.57 -13.34 -7.22
N GLU A 97 0.44 -13.46 -6.50
CA GLU A 97 -0.83 -12.79 -6.82
C GLU A 97 -0.69 -11.27 -6.84
N GLY A 98 0.21 -10.73 -6.00
CA GLY A 98 0.63 -9.34 -6.01
C GLY A 98 0.18 -8.55 -4.79
N ALA A 99 0.77 -7.37 -4.64
CA ALA A 99 0.38 -6.40 -3.61
C ALA A 99 -0.82 -5.57 -4.08
N TRP A 100 -1.71 -5.21 -3.16
CA TRP A 100 -2.88 -4.39 -3.47
C TRP A 100 -2.46 -2.94 -3.73
N PHE A 101 -2.85 -2.37 -4.87
CA PHE A 101 -2.41 -1.06 -5.31
C PHE A 101 -3.59 -0.21 -5.79
N VAL A 102 -3.78 0.92 -5.13
CA VAL A 102 -4.85 1.88 -5.38
C VAL A 102 -4.26 3.19 -5.90
N GLU A 103 -4.76 3.65 -7.03
CA GLU A 103 -4.46 4.99 -7.54
C GLU A 103 -5.57 5.93 -7.07
N ALA A 104 -5.18 7.10 -6.58
CA ALA A 104 -6.12 8.09 -6.09
C ALA A 104 -5.73 9.50 -6.55
N ALA A 105 -6.72 10.38 -6.63
CA ALA A 105 -6.56 11.78 -6.95
C ALA A 105 -7.25 12.63 -5.87
N ALA A 106 -6.59 13.70 -5.44
CA ALA A 106 -7.20 14.72 -4.60
C ALA A 106 -7.24 16.03 -5.39
N ALA A 107 -8.34 16.76 -5.33
CA ALA A 107 -8.48 18.05 -6.01
C ALA A 107 -7.82 19.18 -5.19
N CYS A 108 -6.58 18.98 -4.76
CA CYS A 108 -5.81 19.93 -3.96
C CYS A 108 -4.30 19.77 -4.16
N SER A 109 -3.54 20.83 -3.90
CA SER A 109 -2.08 20.76 -3.78
C SER A 109 -1.66 20.34 -2.36
N LEU A 110 -0.40 19.94 -2.18
CA LEU A 110 0.13 19.66 -0.84
C LEU A 110 0.14 20.92 0.03
N GLU A 111 0.40 22.09 -0.55
CA GLU A 111 0.41 23.39 0.14
C GLU A 111 -0.98 23.75 0.68
N GLU A 112 -2.03 23.51 -0.11
CA GLU A 112 -3.42 23.74 0.30
C GLU A 112 -3.82 22.88 1.51
N VAL A 113 -3.24 21.67 1.61
CA VAL A 113 -3.43 20.76 2.76
C VAL A 113 -2.31 20.85 3.80
N LYS A 114 -1.47 21.90 3.75
CA LYS A 114 -0.36 22.14 4.69
C LYS A 114 0.56 20.92 4.82
N HIS A 115 0.91 20.29 3.70
CA HIS A 115 1.74 19.08 3.62
C HIS A 115 1.24 17.91 4.49
N LEU A 116 -0.05 17.90 4.84
CA LEU A 116 -0.66 16.96 5.78
C LEU A 116 -0.07 17.05 7.20
N ASP A 117 0.41 18.23 7.60
CA ASP A 117 0.78 18.54 8.98
C ASP A 117 -0.44 18.49 9.92
N HIS A 118 -0.21 18.26 11.21
CA HIS A 118 -1.28 18.19 12.19
C HIS A 118 -1.82 19.60 12.54
N PRO A 119 -3.16 19.82 12.58
CA PRO A 119 -4.22 18.86 12.25
C PRO A 119 -4.38 18.66 10.74
N MET A 120 -4.48 17.40 10.32
CA MET A 120 -4.62 17.05 8.91
C MET A 120 -5.94 17.57 8.34
N LEU A 121 -5.87 18.19 7.16
CA LEU A 121 -7.04 18.72 6.44
C LEU A 121 -7.77 17.66 5.60
N ILE A 122 -7.09 16.54 5.30
CA ILE A 122 -7.70 15.33 4.74
C ILE A 122 -7.73 14.25 5.84
N PRO A 123 -8.87 13.59 6.09
CA PRO A 123 -8.92 12.45 7.00
C PRO A 123 -7.92 11.36 6.62
N LYS A 124 -7.23 10.79 7.59
CA LYS A 124 -6.24 9.72 7.34
C LYS A 124 -6.86 8.52 6.62
N GLU A 125 -8.14 8.25 6.88
CA GLU A 125 -8.90 7.15 6.26
C GLU A 125 -9.06 7.33 4.75
N GLU A 126 -9.22 8.57 4.27
CA GLU A 126 -9.29 8.87 2.84
C GLU A 126 -7.94 8.68 2.14
N LEU A 127 -6.87 8.93 2.89
CA LEU A 127 -5.52 8.80 2.36
C LEU A 127 -5.10 7.32 2.27
N LEU A 128 -5.60 6.43 3.15
CA LEU A 128 -5.27 5.00 3.21
C LEU A 128 -5.95 4.14 2.11
N PRO A 129 -5.33 3.04 1.65
CA PRO A 129 -5.99 2.10 0.74
C PRO A 129 -7.17 1.45 1.44
N GLU A 130 -8.30 1.41 0.73
CA GLU A 130 -9.38 0.51 1.09
C GLU A 130 -9.01 -0.92 0.71
N PRO A 131 -9.36 -1.91 1.55
CA PRO A 131 -9.18 -3.31 1.21
C PRO A 131 -9.92 -3.69 -0.08
N ALA A 132 -9.44 -4.70 -0.79
CA ALA A 132 -10.18 -5.27 -1.91
C ALA A 132 -11.54 -5.82 -1.41
N PRO A 133 -12.62 -5.70 -2.21
CA PRO A 133 -13.92 -6.29 -1.87
C PRO A 133 -13.78 -7.77 -1.56
N ASP A 134 -14.48 -8.23 -0.52
CA ASP A 134 -14.52 -9.64 -0.10
C ASP A 134 -13.18 -10.26 0.34
N VAL A 135 -12.12 -9.45 0.46
CA VAL A 135 -10.81 -9.88 0.97
C VAL A 135 -10.63 -9.39 2.40
N ASN A 136 -10.28 -10.30 3.30
CA ASN A 136 -9.87 -9.90 4.65
C ASN A 136 -8.57 -9.10 4.56
N PRO A 137 -8.53 -7.85 5.07
CA PRO A 137 -7.34 -7.00 4.99
C PRO A 137 -6.11 -7.63 5.65
N LEU A 138 -6.31 -8.47 6.66
CA LEU A 138 -5.24 -9.18 7.38
C LEU A 138 -4.64 -10.34 6.59
N ASP A 139 -5.26 -10.74 5.47
CA ASP A 139 -4.75 -11.79 4.60
C ASP A 139 -3.82 -11.23 3.51
N VAL A 140 -3.76 -9.90 3.35
CA VAL A 140 -2.95 -9.22 2.33
C VAL A 140 -1.69 -8.64 2.98
N PRO A 141 -0.49 -9.15 2.66
CA PRO A 141 0.75 -8.70 3.28
C PRO A 141 1.19 -7.29 2.92
N LEU A 142 0.64 -6.68 1.87
CA LEU A 142 0.97 -5.32 1.46
C LEU A 142 -0.17 -4.66 0.68
N MET A 143 -0.57 -3.47 1.11
CA MET A 143 -1.44 -2.58 0.35
C MET A 143 -0.86 -1.18 0.27
N MET A 144 -0.98 -0.56 -0.90
CA MET A 144 -0.47 0.76 -1.20
C MET A 144 -1.56 1.60 -1.88
N GLN A 145 -1.75 2.83 -1.43
CA GLN A 145 -2.52 3.85 -2.13
C GLN A 145 -1.60 5.01 -2.47
N VAL A 146 -1.60 5.43 -3.74
CA VAL A 146 -0.84 6.59 -4.19
C VAL A 146 -1.81 7.71 -4.57
N PRO A 147 -2.08 8.65 -3.65
CA PRO A 147 -2.51 9.99 -4.00
C PRO A 147 -1.27 10.85 -4.32
N ILE A 148 -1.45 12.17 -4.47
CA ILE A 148 -0.45 13.17 -4.87
C ILE A 148 0.94 13.02 -4.23
N ALA A 149 1.09 12.39 -3.06
CA ALA A 149 2.31 11.69 -2.64
C ALA A 149 2.08 10.96 -1.31
N CYS A 150 1.46 9.77 -1.31
CA CYS A 150 1.45 8.91 -0.12
C CYS A 150 1.84 7.49 -0.50
N ILE A 151 2.65 6.85 0.34
CA ILE A 151 2.94 5.41 0.24
C ILE A 151 2.40 4.78 1.52
N TYR A 152 1.64 3.70 1.38
CA TYR A 152 1.23 2.88 2.51
C TYR A 152 1.98 1.57 2.48
N TYR A 153 2.44 1.18 3.66
CA TYR A 153 2.82 -0.17 3.99
C TYR A 153 1.77 -0.70 4.95
N ILE A 154 1.24 -1.87 4.66
CA ILE A 154 0.48 -2.67 5.61
C ILE A 154 1.36 -3.86 5.89
N TYR A 155 1.89 -3.98 7.11
CA TYR A 155 2.47 -5.21 7.60
C TYR A 155 1.34 -5.95 8.32
N GLY A 156 1.11 -7.22 7.99
CA GLY A 156 0.52 -8.16 8.95
C GLY A 156 1.67 -9.07 9.39
N CYS A 157 1.89 -9.22 10.70
CA CYS A 157 2.61 -10.39 11.22
C CYS A 157 1.59 -11.47 11.55
#